data_AF-A0A1S1Z0K8-F1
#
_entry.id   AF-A0A1S1Z0K8-F1
#
_cell.length_a   1.000
_cell.length_b   1.000
_cell.length_c   1.000
_cell.angle_alpha   90.00
_cell.angle_beta   90.00
_cell.angle_gamma   90.00
#
_symmetry.space_group_name_H-M   'P 1'
#
loop_
_entity.id
_entity.type
_entity.pdbx_description
1 polymer ?
#
loop_
_entity_poly.entity_id
_entity_poly.type
_entity_poly.pdbx_seq_one_letter_code
_entity_poly.pdbx_strand_id
1 'polypeptide(L)'
;MKKFHLLFAGLILFFSLLFSNLVLADNIKPIEDKKNVIENFNEAFEVGQATYEGNVVYIEMDIKALSKVLGWAPDMFEEYCKTNNGQETYQLFCDYVKESHGFEFEKSGFKNIQINLMKKDEIILYYNENI
;
A
#
# COMPACT_ATOMS: atom_id res chain seq x y z
N MET A 1 32.33 -2.57 3.64
CA MET A 1 30.96 -2.02 3.80
C MET A 1 30.03 -3.18 4.13
N LYS A 2 29.62 -3.37 5.39
CA LYS A 2 28.82 -4.53 5.86
C LYS A 2 27.86 -4.16 7.02
N LYS A 3 27.14 -3.03 6.92
CA LYS A 3 26.19 -2.63 7.98
C LYS A 3 24.77 -2.33 7.50
N PHE A 4 24.52 -2.27 6.19
CA PHE A 4 23.19 -1.96 5.65
C PHE A 4 22.20 -3.13 5.73
N HIS A 5 22.65 -4.39 5.69
CA HIS A 5 21.74 -5.55 5.65
C HIS A 5 20.95 -5.80 6.94
N LEU A 6 21.42 -5.32 8.11
CA LEU A 6 20.69 -5.54 9.36
C LEU A 6 19.44 -4.67 9.51
N LEU A 7 19.38 -3.50 8.86
CA LEU A 7 18.20 -2.62 8.93
C LEU A 7 17.04 -3.17 8.09
N PHE A 8 17.32 -3.79 6.95
CA PHE A 8 16.30 -4.36 6.06
C PHE A 8 15.61 -5.60 6.65
N ALA A 9 16.36 -6.49 7.31
CA ALA A 9 15.76 -7.66 7.96
C ALA A 9 14.82 -7.29 9.13
N GLY A 10 15.14 -6.20 9.85
CA GLY A 10 14.27 -5.67 10.90
C GLY A 10 12.96 -5.10 10.37
N LEU A 11 12.99 -4.44 9.20
CA LEU A 11 11.80 -3.90 8.54
C LEU A 11 10.84 -5.03 8.11
N ILE A 12 11.36 -6.09 7.48
CA ILE A 12 10.58 -7.26 7.03
C ILE A 12 9.90 -7.97 8.22
N LEU A 13 10.62 -8.12 9.34
CA LEU A 13 10.06 -8.73 10.55
C LEU A 13 8.98 -7.84 11.22
N PHE A 14 9.12 -6.52 11.14
CA PHE A 14 8.12 -5.57 11.67
C PHE A 14 6.80 -5.64 10.89
N PHE A 15 6.87 -5.72 9.56
CA PHE A 15 5.69 -5.93 8.70
C PHE A 15 5.03 -7.30 8.94
N SER A 16 5.77 -8.35 9.31
CA SER A 16 5.15 -9.64 9.62
C SER A 16 4.31 -9.64 10.92
N LEU A 17 4.66 -8.78 11.89
CA LEU A 17 4.05 -8.75 13.23
C LEU A 17 2.83 -7.82 13.32
N LEU A 18 2.80 -6.72 12.56
CA LEU A 18 1.67 -5.79 12.61
C LEU A 18 0.41 -6.34 11.90
N PHE A 19 0.58 -7.27 10.96
CA PHE A 19 -0.49 -7.61 10.00
C PHE A 19 -0.97 -9.06 10.08
N SER A 20 -0.42 -9.87 10.98
CA SER A 20 -0.84 -11.26 11.21
C SER A 20 -2.22 -11.42 11.87
N ASN A 21 -2.89 -10.32 12.24
CA ASN A 21 -4.23 -10.33 12.84
C ASN A 21 -5.39 -10.23 11.81
N LEU A 22 -5.10 -10.11 10.50
CA LEU A 22 -6.10 -9.70 9.51
C LEU A 22 -6.63 -10.81 8.59
N VAL A 23 -6.19 -12.06 8.74
CA VAL A 23 -6.71 -13.15 7.89
C VAL A 23 -7.78 -13.96 8.61
N LEU A 24 -9.03 -13.47 8.53
CA LEU A 24 -10.22 -14.28 8.73
C LEU A 24 -10.73 -14.73 7.35
N ALA A 25 -10.23 -15.87 6.88
CA ALA A 25 -10.78 -16.55 5.74
C ALA A 25 -12.09 -17.21 6.14
N ASP A 26 -13.23 -16.62 5.78
CA ASP A 26 -14.53 -17.28 5.92
C ASP A 26 -15.34 -17.29 4.61
N ASN A 27 -15.86 -18.47 4.33
CA ASN A 27 -16.60 -18.86 3.12
C ASN A 27 -17.92 -18.09 2.96
N ILE A 28 -17.97 -16.97 2.23
CA ILE A 28 -19.23 -16.22 1.99
C ILE A 28 -19.33 -15.66 0.55
N LYS A 29 -20.51 -15.87 -0.06
CA LYS A 29 -21.01 -15.43 -1.38
C LYS A 29 -20.60 -14.00 -1.78
N PRO A 30 -20.42 -13.72 -3.08
CA PRO A 30 -20.05 -12.38 -3.56
C PRO A 30 -21.27 -11.46 -3.56
N ILE A 31 -21.07 -10.25 -3.03
CA ILE A 31 -21.40 -8.90 -3.54
C ILE A 31 -21.26 -7.99 -2.31
N GLU A 32 -20.03 -7.61 -1.96
CA GLU A 32 -19.86 -6.38 -1.20
C GLU A 32 -19.95 -5.23 -2.22
N ASP A 33 -20.73 -4.19 -1.91
CA ASP A 33 -20.78 -2.99 -2.74
C ASP A 33 -19.35 -2.44 -2.86
N LYS A 34 -18.87 -2.19 -4.08
CA LYS A 34 -17.56 -1.57 -4.35
C LYS A 34 -17.32 -0.36 -3.49
N LYS A 35 -18.39 0.42 -3.24
CA LYS A 35 -18.35 1.56 -2.34
C LYS A 35 -17.98 1.16 -0.91
N ASN A 36 -18.65 0.15 -0.34
CA ASN A 36 -18.40 -0.30 1.03
C ASN A 36 -16.98 -0.86 1.19
N VAL A 37 -16.45 -1.57 0.19
CA VAL A 37 -15.08 -2.09 0.25
C VAL A 37 -14.05 -0.97 0.29
N ILE A 38 -14.26 0.09 -0.49
CA ILE A 38 -13.38 1.27 -0.49
C ILE A 38 -13.54 2.07 0.81
N GLU A 39 -14.75 2.20 1.34
CA GLU A 39 -14.98 2.84 2.65
C GLU A 39 -14.29 2.07 3.77
N ASN A 40 -14.45 0.74 3.84
CA ASN A 40 -13.79 -0.11 4.82
C ASN A 40 -12.26 -0.05 4.69
N PHE A 41 -11.73 -0.05 3.46
CA PHE A 41 -10.30 0.13 3.22
C PHE A 41 -9.82 1.49 3.76
N ASN A 42 -10.53 2.57 3.46
CA ASN A 42 -10.17 3.92 3.91
C ASN A 42 -10.25 4.10 5.42
N GLU A 43 -11.15 3.40 6.11
CA GLU A 43 -11.21 3.39 7.56
C GLU A 43 -9.98 2.75 8.20
N ALA A 44 -9.37 1.76 7.54
CA ALA A 44 -8.19 1.05 8.02
C ALA A 44 -6.86 1.63 7.49
N PHE A 45 -6.86 2.31 6.35
CA PHE A 45 -5.66 2.70 5.64
C PHE A 45 -5.14 4.09 6.09
N GLU A 46 -4.26 4.10 7.09
CA GLU A 46 -3.82 5.33 7.76
C GLU A 46 -2.83 6.21 6.93
N VAL A 47 -2.32 5.70 5.82
CA VAL A 47 -1.26 6.39 5.04
C VAL A 47 -1.77 7.07 3.77
N GLY A 48 -3.09 7.09 3.56
CA GLY A 48 -3.65 7.63 2.33
C GLY A 48 -5.15 7.44 2.21
N GLN A 49 -5.62 7.36 0.98
CA GLN A 49 -7.02 7.12 0.64
C GLN A 49 -7.14 6.34 -0.67
N ALA A 50 -8.21 5.60 -0.81
CA ALA A 50 -8.61 4.91 -2.02
C ALA A 50 -9.90 5.53 -2.57
N THR A 51 -9.97 5.58 -3.89
CA THR A 51 -11.17 5.88 -4.68
C THR A 51 -11.28 4.84 -5.79
N TYR A 52 -12.35 4.90 -6.58
CA TYR A 52 -12.52 3.97 -7.69
C TYR A 52 -13.25 4.59 -8.87
N GLU A 53 -12.92 4.11 -10.07
CA GLU A 53 -13.66 4.38 -11.30
C GLU A 53 -13.85 3.09 -12.08
N GLY A 54 -15.11 2.69 -12.30
CA GLY A 54 -15.44 1.44 -12.98
C GLY A 54 -14.87 0.21 -12.26
N ASN A 55 -13.83 -0.41 -12.84
CA ASN A 55 -13.18 -1.61 -12.32
C ASN A 55 -11.75 -1.36 -11.82
N VAL A 56 -11.35 -0.09 -11.68
CA VAL A 56 -10.02 0.29 -11.22
C VAL A 56 -10.13 0.89 -9.82
N VAL A 57 -9.28 0.42 -8.92
CA VAL A 57 -9.04 1.03 -7.61
C VAL A 57 -7.87 1.99 -7.72
N TYR A 58 -8.02 3.22 -7.24
CA TYR A 58 -6.97 4.22 -7.18
C TYR A 58 -6.63 4.51 -5.73
N ILE A 59 -5.41 4.21 -5.33
CA ILE A 59 -4.89 4.47 -3.99
C ILE A 59 -3.88 5.61 -4.08
N GLU A 60 -4.12 6.65 -3.31
CA GLU A 60 -3.21 7.78 -3.12
C GLU A 60 -2.59 7.70 -1.73
N MET A 61 -1.28 7.50 -1.66
CA MET A 61 -0.54 7.44 -0.40
C MET A 61 0.19 8.76 -0.16
N ASP A 62 -0.01 9.40 0.99
CA ASP A 62 0.75 10.60 1.33
C ASP A 62 2.16 10.20 1.80
N ILE A 63 3.18 10.68 1.10
CA ILE A 63 4.57 10.45 1.45
C ILE A 63 4.90 10.84 2.90
N LYS A 64 4.27 11.88 3.45
CA LYS A 64 4.45 12.29 4.84
C LYS A 64 3.84 11.29 5.81
N ALA A 65 2.65 10.79 5.51
CA ALA A 65 1.97 9.80 6.36
C ALA A 65 2.75 8.48 6.34
N LEU A 66 3.15 8.02 5.15
CA LEU A 66 4.00 6.84 4.99
C LEU A 66 5.33 6.99 5.72
N SER A 67 6.02 8.12 5.57
CA SER A 67 7.29 8.39 6.25
C SER A 67 7.14 8.36 7.77
N LYS A 68 6.02 8.88 8.30
CA LYS A 68 5.72 8.85 9.74
C LYS A 68 5.55 7.42 10.24
N VAL A 69 4.84 6.56 9.50
CA VAL A 69 4.67 5.14 9.85
C VAL A 69 6.01 4.40 9.82
N LEU A 70 6.89 4.74 8.87
CA LEU A 70 8.23 4.16 8.76
C LEU A 70 9.25 4.77 9.76
N GLY A 71 8.86 5.80 10.51
CA GLY A 71 9.74 6.51 11.45
C GLY A 71 10.84 7.34 10.78
N TRP A 72 10.63 7.77 9.54
CA TRP A 72 11.60 8.54 8.75
C TRP A 72 11.16 9.99 8.60
N ALA A 73 12.13 10.88 8.40
CA ALA A 73 11.85 12.24 8.02
C ALA A 73 11.34 12.27 6.56
N PRO A 74 10.25 13.00 6.23
CA PRO A 74 9.65 12.96 4.90
C PRO A 74 10.56 13.40 3.74
N ASP A 75 11.47 14.35 4.02
CA ASP A 75 12.51 14.80 3.10
C ASP A 75 13.52 13.69 2.78
N MET A 76 13.91 12.91 3.79
CA MET A 76 14.79 11.76 3.58
C MET A 76 14.11 10.65 2.78
N PHE A 77 12.82 10.38 3.00
CA PHE A 77 12.11 9.37 2.21
C PHE A 77 11.94 9.82 0.76
N GLU A 78 11.68 11.09 0.51
CA GLU A 78 11.65 11.64 -0.85
C GLU A 78 13.00 11.47 -1.59
N GLU A 79 14.11 11.81 -0.94
CA GLU A 79 15.44 11.59 -1.52
C GLU A 79 15.72 10.10 -1.72
N TYR A 80 15.29 9.26 -0.78
CA TYR A 80 15.42 7.82 -0.87
C TYR A 80 14.67 7.24 -2.07
N CYS A 81 13.44 7.69 -2.33
CA CYS A 81 12.62 7.28 -3.48
C CYS A 81 13.28 7.58 -4.85
N LYS A 82 14.25 8.49 -4.91
CA LYS A 82 15.02 8.77 -6.14
C LYS A 82 16.12 7.74 -6.41
N THR A 83 16.40 6.85 -5.45
CA THR A 83 17.37 5.76 -5.60
C THR A 83 16.68 4.47 -6.07
N ASN A 84 17.43 3.58 -6.72
CA ASN A 84 16.90 2.26 -7.13
C ASN A 84 16.31 1.50 -5.94
N ASN A 85 17.01 1.48 -4.80
CA ASN A 85 16.54 0.80 -3.59
C ASN A 85 15.24 1.40 -3.05
N GLY A 86 15.04 2.72 -3.17
CA GLY A 86 13.82 3.38 -2.74
C GLY A 86 12.63 3.07 -3.64
N GLN A 87 12.87 2.96 -4.95
CA GLN A 87 11.85 2.50 -5.91
C GLN A 87 11.47 1.04 -5.66
N GLU A 88 12.46 0.16 -5.41
CA GLU A 88 12.21 -1.24 -5.05
C GLU A 88 11.44 -1.34 -3.72
N THR A 89 11.77 -0.52 -2.72
CA THR A 89 11.05 -0.50 -1.45
C THR A 89 9.61 -0.02 -1.61
N TYR A 90 9.39 0.98 -2.46
CA TYR A 90 8.04 1.43 -2.81
C TYR A 90 7.23 0.32 -3.48
N GLN A 91 7.84 -0.39 -4.44
CA GLN A 91 7.21 -1.52 -5.10
C GLN A 91 6.79 -2.60 -4.10
N LEU A 92 7.69 -3.00 -3.18
CA LEU A 92 7.39 -3.96 -2.13
C LEU A 92 6.22 -3.52 -1.24
N PHE A 93 6.11 -2.21 -0.95
CA PHE A 93 4.98 -1.68 -0.19
C PHE A 93 3.67 -1.77 -0.98
N CYS A 94 3.70 -1.50 -2.29
CA CYS A 94 2.53 -1.61 -3.16
C CYS A 94 2.07 -3.07 -3.31
N ASP A 95 3.02 -3.99 -3.52
CA ASP A 95 2.75 -5.43 -3.58
C ASP A 95 2.13 -5.92 -2.26
N TYR A 96 2.63 -5.43 -1.14
CA TYR A 96 2.06 -5.74 0.17
C TYR A 96 0.60 -5.26 0.32
N VAL A 97 0.30 -4.02 -0.11
CA VAL A 97 -1.08 -3.49 -0.10
C VAL A 97 -1.99 -4.35 -0.98
N LYS A 98 -1.51 -4.73 -2.18
CA LYS A 98 -2.22 -5.61 -3.10
C LYS A 98 -2.44 -7.00 -2.48
N GLU A 99 -1.45 -7.61 -1.84
CA GLU A 99 -1.60 -8.92 -1.21
C GLU A 99 -2.55 -8.90 -0.02
N SER A 100 -2.58 -7.80 0.73
CA SER A 100 -3.37 -7.68 1.96
C SER A 100 -4.84 -7.31 1.74
N HIS A 101 -5.16 -6.66 0.60
CA HIS A 101 -6.51 -6.15 0.30
C HIS A 101 -7.03 -6.55 -1.09
N GLY A 102 -6.19 -7.17 -1.92
CA GLY A 102 -6.49 -7.51 -3.30
C GLY A 102 -7.61 -8.54 -3.41
N PHE A 103 -7.70 -9.47 -2.46
CA PHE A 103 -8.77 -10.46 -2.45
C PHE A 103 -10.16 -9.82 -2.31
N GLU A 104 -10.31 -8.86 -1.39
CA GLU A 104 -11.54 -8.11 -1.17
C GLU A 104 -11.89 -7.26 -2.40
N PHE A 105 -10.88 -6.64 -3.02
CA PHE A 105 -11.07 -5.86 -4.24
C PHE A 105 -11.53 -6.75 -5.41
N GLU A 106 -10.87 -7.89 -5.63
CA GLU A 106 -11.22 -8.85 -6.69
C GLU A 106 -12.64 -9.39 -6.49
N LYS A 107 -12.98 -9.81 -5.27
CA LYS A 107 -14.31 -10.33 -4.92
C LYS A 107 -15.43 -9.30 -5.18
N SER A 108 -15.11 -8.02 -5.10
CA SER A 108 -16.02 -6.90 -5.35
C SER A 108 -16.08 -6.50 -6.83
N GLY A 109 -15.33 -7.18 -7.70
CA GLY A 109 -15.33 -6.97 -9.14
C GLY A 109 -14.42 -5.84 -9.63
N PHE A 110 -13.44 -5.43 -8.82
CA PHE A 110 -12.29 -4.69 -9.33
C PHE A 110 -11.36 -5.63 -10.09
N LYS A 111 -10.61 -5.08 -11.04
CA LYS A 111 -9.69 -5.83 -11.90
C LYS A 111 -8.28 -5.30 -11.85
N ASN A 112 -8.14 -3.99 -11.64
CA ASN A 112 -6.86 -3.32 -11.62
C ASN A 112 -6.75 -2.47 -10.36
N ILE A 113 -5.53 -2.34 -9.87
CA ILE A 113 -5.16 -1.48 -8.76
C ILE A 113 -4.05 -0.55 -9.22
N GLN A 114 -4.24 0.74 -8.97
CA GLN A 114 -3.23 1.76 -9.18
C GLN A 114 -2.89 2.39 -7.83
N ILE A 115 -1.61 2.43 -7.49
CA ILE A 115 -1.12 3.05 -6.25
C ILE A 115 -0.15 4.17 -6.63
N ASN A 116 -0.44 5.37 -6.16
CA ASN A 116 0.37 6.55 -6.37
C ASN A 116 0.98 7.00 -5.02
N LEU A 117 2.30 7.21 -5.00
CA LEU A 117 2.93 7.96 -3.92
C LEU A 117 2.79 9.45 -4.19
N MET A 118 2.05 10.13 -3.33
CA MET A 118 1.70 11.54 -3.47
C MET A 118 2.57 12.42 -2.56
N LYS A 119 2.95 13.58 -3.08
CA LYS A 119 3.47 14.70 -2.28
C LYS A 119 2.66 15.94 -2.60
N LYS A 120 1.83 16.36 -1.65
CA LYS A 120 0.79 17.37 -1.89
C LYS A 120 -0.08 16.86 -3.04
N ASP A 121 0.07 17.43 -4.23
CA ASP A 121 -0.72 17.10 -5.43
C ASP A 121 0.13 16.50 -6.55
N GLU A 122 1.40 16.15 -6.27
CA GLU A 122 2.33 15.59 -7.25
C GLU A 122 2.50 14.08 -7.04
N ILE A 123 2.38 13.31 -8.13
CA ILE A 123 2.73 11.88 -8.15
C ILE A 123 4.26 11.77 -8.21
N ILE A 124 4.85 11.17 -7.18
CA ILE A 124 6.30 10.89 -7.11
C ILE A 124 6.61 9.54 -7.73
N LEU A 125 5.86 8.50 -7.35
CA LEU A 125 6.01 7.14 -7.84
C LEU A 125 4.62 6.57 -8.18
N TYR A 126 4.63 5.65 -9.13
CA TYR A 126 3.43 5.09 -9.73
C TYR A 126 3.56 3.57 -9.79
N TYR A 127 2.50 2.88 -9.38
CA TYR A 127 2.34 1.43 -9.44
C TYR A 127 0.98 1.13 -10.08
N ASN A 128 0.93 0.19 -11.02
CA ASN A 128 -0.33 -0.26 -11.61
C ASN A 128 -0.22 -1.71 -12.05
N GLU A 129 -1.10 -2.54 -11.54
CA GLU A 129 -1.18 -3.95 -11.89
C GLU A 129 -2.63 -4.44 -11.94
N ASN A 130 -2.80 -5.59 -12.60
CA ASN A 130 -4.00 -6.40 -12.39
C ASN A 130 -4.00 -6.91 -10.95
N ILE A 131 -5.18 -6.99 -10.35
CA ILE A 131 -5.39 -7.55 -9.01
C ILE A 131 -5.21 -9.06 -9.08
#